data_AF-A0A3B0QE92-F1
#
_entry.id   AF-A0A3B0QE92-F1
#
_cell.length_a   1.000
_cell.length_b   1.000
_cell.length_c   1.000
_cell.angle_alpha   90.00
_cell.angle_beta   90.00
_cell.angle_gamma   90.00
#
_symmetry.space_group_name_H-M   'P 1'
#
loop_
_entity.id
_entity.type
_entity.pdbx_description
1 polymer ?
#
loop_
_entity_poly.entity_id
_entity_poly.type
_entity_poly.pdbx_seq_one_letter_code
_entity_poly.pdbx_strand_id
1 'polypeptide(L)'
;MIRELNGKKDLYAANIEYTKVDKNNIPNSILGSHRTRMLNASTSNGINQVRNDLVVIIALYREVSGLINNLGKTSNRTEFSNTLSSSNTTNALTALKTSINSFSAKYSTARNKINEYNDHRSHDAQVTINLESELDRATNETMLDTLIRRIDEEIENLNAGIQRERLINSMRNW
;
A
#
# COMPACT_ATOMS: atom_id res chain seq x y z
N MET A 1 2.24 -5.10 54.23
CA MET A 1 1.81 -6.41 53.68
C MET A 1 0.50 -6.35 52.87
N ILE A 2 -0.58 -5.68 53.31
CA ILE A 2 -1.84 -5.58 52.52
C ILE A 2 -1.71 -4.70 51.26
N ARG A 3 -0.95 -3.59 51.31
CA ARG A 3 -0.72 -2.71 50.13
C ARG A 3 0.02 -3.40 48.97
N GLU A 4 0.93 -4.34 49.26
CA GLU A 4 1.71 -5.05 48.23
C GLU A 4 0.87 -6.13 47.51
N LEU A 5 -0.13 -6.70 48.18
CA LEU A 5 -1.06 -7.67 47.56
C LEU A 5 -2.04 -6.99 46.60
N ASN A 6 -2.47 -5.76 46.90
CA ASN A 6 -3.37 -4.99 46.01
C ASN A 6 -2.69 -4.61 44.69
N GLY A 7 -1.42 -4.19 44.71
CA GLY A 7 -0.68 -3.88 43.47
C GLY A 7 -0.46 -5.10 42.57
N LYS A 8 -0.33 -6.30 43.15
CA LYS A 8 -0.20 -7.56 42.40
C LYS A 8 -1.48 -7.95 41.69
N LYS A 9 -2.66 -7.73 42.31
CA LYS A 9 -3.96 -8.02 41.70
C LYS A 9 -4.15 -7.25 40.39
N ASP A 10 -3.86 -5.94 40.39
CA ASP A 10 -3.98 -5.09 39.19
C ASP A 10 -2.99 -5.49 38.10
N LEU A 11 -1.79 -5.92 38.51
CA LEU A 11 -0.75 -6.42 37.59
C LEU A 11 -1.16 -7.74 36.93
N TYR A 12 -1.72 -8.70 37.69
CA TYR A 12 -2.25 -9.94 37.14
C TYR A 12 -3.44 -9.69 36.21
N ALA A 13 -4.35 -8.78 36.58
CA ALA A 13 -5.49 -8.42 35.72
C ALA A 13 -5.02 -7.84 34.38
N ALA A 14 -4.05 -6.90 34.40
CA ALA A 14 -3.48 -6.33 33.17
C ALA A 14 -2.80 -7.40 32.29
N ASN A 15 -2.11 -8.37 32.89
CA ASN A 15 -1.49 -9.48 32.18
C ASN A 15 -2.54 -10.40 31.49
N ILE A 16 -3.61 -10.76 32.20
CA ILE A 16 -4.74 -11.51 31.62
C ILE A 16 -5.33 -10.75 30.42
N GLU A 17 -5.48 -9.43 30.52
CA GLU A 17 -5.99 -8.62 29.41
C GLU A 17 -5.03 -8.56 28.20
N TYR A 18 -3.73 -8.67 28.42
CA TYR A 18 -2.74 -8.79 27.35
C TYR A 18 -2.82 -10.15 26.63
N THR A 19 -3.02 -11.25 27.37
CA THR A 19 -3.12 -12.58 26.75
C THR A 19 -4.36 -12.72 25.87
N LYS A 20 -5.45 -12.02 26.21
CA LYS A 20 -6.71 -11.96 25.44
C LYS A 20 -6.63 -11.23 24.09
N VAL A 21 -5.58 -10.44 23.82
CA VAL A 21 -5.43 -9.80 22.51
C VAL A 21 -5.37 -10.89 21.43
N ASP A 22 -6.22 -10.78 20.41
CA ASP A 22 -6.22 -11.68 19.24
C ASP A 22 -4.97 -11.45 18.41
N LYS A 23 -4.11 -12.47 18.37
CA LYS A 23 -2.79 -12.45 17.70
C LYS A 23 -2.78 -13.32 16.44
N ASN A 24 -3.95 -13.75 15.96
CA ASN A 24 -4.04 -14.63 14.80
C ASN A 24 -3.52 -13.93 13.54
N ASN A 25 -2.71 -14.67 12.77
CA ASN A 25 -2.07 -14.24 11.51
C ASN A 25 -1.16 -13.00 11.65
N ILE A 26 -0.58 -12.80 12.83
CA ILE A 26 0.39 -11.72 13.09
C ILE A 26 1.81 -12.30 13.11
N PRO A 27 2.79 -11.69 12.41
CA PRO A 27 4.17 -12.15 12.41
C PRO A 27 4.79 -12.24 13.79
N ASN A 28 5.57 -13.30 14.03
CA ASN A 28 6.30 -13.48 15.28
C ASN A 28 7.29 -12.34 15.58
N SER A 29 7.78 -11.63 14.56
CA SER A 29 8.64 -10.44 14.74
C SER A 29 7.93 -9.33 15.53
N ILE A 30 6.65 -9.06 15.20
CA ILE A 30 5.80 -8.10 15.93
C ILE A 30 5.49 -8.64 17.33
N LEU A 31 5.06 -9.91 17.42
CA LEU A 31 4.65 -10.50 18.70
C LEU A 31 5.82 -10.63 19.68
N GLY A 32 7.02 -10.92 19.19
CA GLY A 32 8.23 -11.12 20.00
C GLY A 32 8.65 -9.85 20.72
N SER A 33 8.70 -8.71 20.02
CA SER A 33 9.08 -7.42 20.62
C SER A 33 8.09 -6.99 21.73
N HIS A 34 6.79 -7.16 21.49
CA HIS A 34 5.75 -6.85 22.47
C HIS A 34 5.76 -7.81 23.67
N ARG A 35 6.03 -9.10 23.44
CA ARG A 35 6.21 -10.08 24.52
C ARG A 35 7.36 -9.68 25.44
N THR A 36 8.52 -9.30 24.89
CA THR A 36 9.67 -8.85 25.70
C THR A 36 9.34 -7.60 26.50
N ARG A 37 8.68 -6.60 25.89
CA ARG A 37 8.25 -5.38 26.60
C ARG A 37 7.26 -5.69 27.72
N MET A 38 6.32 -6.60 27.48
CA MET A 38 5.34 -7.04 28.47
C MET A 38 6.02 -7.74 29.65
N LEU A 39 6.97 -8.64 29.40
CA LEU A 39 7.68 -9.37 30.47
C LEU A 39 8.54 -8.43 31.33
N ASN A 40 9.05 -7.35 30.75
CA ASN A 40 9.83 -6.33 31.45
C ASN A 40 8.95 -5.27 32.16
N ALA A 41 7.63 -5.28 31.95
CA ALA A 41 6.74 -4.31 32.57
C ALA A 41 6.47 -4.67 34.04
N SER A 42 6.86 -3.79 34.96
CA SER A 42 6.71 -3.98 36.41
C SER A 42 5.45 -3.32 36.99
N THR A 43 4.63 -2.67 36.15
CA THR A 43 3.43 -1.96 36.57
C THR A 43 2.24 -2.31 35.68
N SER A 44 1.03 -2.26 36.25
CA SER A 44 -0.23 -2.44 35.48
C SER A 44 -0.32 -1.43 34.33
N ASN A 45 0.07 -0.18 34.56
CA ASN A 45 0.13 0.85 33.52
C ASN A 45 1.09 0.50 32.38
N GLY A 46 2.29 -0.02 32.70
CA GLY A 46 3.24 -0.48 31.68
C GLY A 46 2.70 -1.65 30.85
N ILE A 47 2.05 -2.63 31.49
CA ILE A 47 1.41 -3.74 30.78
C ILE A 47 0.28 -3.23 29.87
N ASN A 48 -0.55 -2.30 30.38
CA ASN A 48 -1.64 -1.70 29.60
C ASN A 48 -1.13 -0.90 28.39
N GLN A 49 -0.02 -0.18 28.52
CA GLN A 49 0.63 0.49 27.39
C GLN A 49 1.09 -0.51 26.33
N VAL A 50 1.78 -1.59 26.74
CA VAL A 50 2.22 -2.63 25.80
C VAL A 50 1.04 -3.33 25.12
N ARG A 51 -0.05 -3.58 25.85
CA ARG A 51 -1.31 -4.11 25.30
C ARG A 51 -1.91 -3.16 24.26
N ASN A 52 -2.05 -1.89 24.59
CA ASN A 52 -2.65 -0.89 23.69
C ASN A 52 -1.81 -0.73 22.41
N ASP A 53 -0.48 -0.66 22.55
CA ASP A 53 0.43 -0.64 21.40
C ASP A 53 0.24 -1.89 20.52
N LEU A 54 0.14 -3.07 21.13
CA LEU A 54 -0.08 -4.33 20.41
C LEU A 54 -1.43 -4.34 19.67
N VAL A 55 -2.49 -3.82 20.29
CA VAL A 55 -3.80 -3.71 19.63
C VAL A 55 -3.72 -2.78 18.42
N VAL A 56 -3.08 -1.61 18.56
CA VAL A 56 -2.91 -0.64 17.47
C VAL A 56 -2.11 -1.23 16.31
N ILE A 57 -0.96 -1.85 16.60
CA ILE A 57 -0.11 -2.41 15.54
C ILE A 57 -0.78 -3.58 14.83
N ILE A 58 -1.56 -4.41 15.54
CA ILE A 58 -2.33 -5.51 14.94
C ILE A 58 -3.42 -4.99 14.02
N ALA A 59 -4.17 -3.97 14.44
CA ALA A 59 -5.18 -3.35 13.62
C ALA A 59 -4.57 -2.79 12.33
N LEU A 60 -3.45 -2.08 12.45
CA LEU A 60 -2.75 -1.48 11.33
C LEU A 60 -2.13 -2.54 10.40
N TYR A 61 -1.56 -3.61 10.95
CA TYR A 61 -1.02 -4.72 10.15
C TYR A 61 -2.12 -5.37 9.29
N ARG A 62 -3.29 -5.63 9.90
CA ARG A 62 -4.45 -6.20 9.20
C ARG A 62 -4.98 -5.25 8.12
N GLU A 63 -5.06 -3.95 8.42
CA GLU A 63 -5.45 -2.94 7.44
C GLU A 63 -4.48 -2.94 6.24
N VAL A 64 -3.18 -2.87 6.49
CA VAL A 64 -2.16 -2.88 5.42
C VAL A 64 -2.22 -4.17 4.61
N SER A 65 -2.34 -5.33 5.27
CA SER A 65 -2.51 -6.62 4.58
C SER A 65 -3.76 -6.62 3.69
N GLY A 66 -4.87 -6.06 4.17
CA GLY A 66 -6.09 -5.89 3.39
C GLY A 66 -5.90 -4.98 2.17
N LEU A 67 -5.21 -3.84 2.34
CA LEU A 67 -4.89 -2.93 1.24
C LEU A 67 -4.04 -3.61 0.17
N ILE A 68 -3.01 -4.36 0.56
CA ILE A 68 -2.17 -5.11 -0.38
C ILE A 68 -2.99 -6.15 -1.15
N ASN A 69 -3.89 -6.87 -0.48
CA ASN A 69 -4.74 -7.87 -1.13
C ASN A 69 -5.72 -7.28 -2.16
N ASN A 70 -6.03 -5.99 -2.04
CA ASN A 70 -6.87 -5.27 -2.98
C ASN A 70 -6.10 -4.61 -4.14
N LEU A 71 -4.75 -4.67 -4.15
CA LEU A 71 -3.95 -4.15 -5.24
C LEU A 71 -3.99 -5.08 -6.45
N GLY A 72 -4.64 -4.64 -7.54
CA GLY A 72 -4.51 -5.16 -8.90
C GLY A 72 -4.14 -6.65 -9.02
N LYS A 73 -3.05 -6.93 -9.73
CA LYS A 73 -2.47 -8.26 -9.94
C LYS A 73 -1.43 -8.60 -8.87
N THR A 74 -1.12 -9.89 -8.74
CA THR A 74 -0.13 -10.43 -7.79
C THR A 74 1.25 -9.75 -7.90
N SER A 75 1.67 -9.40 -9.11
CA SER A 75 2.90 -8.64 -9.37
C SER A 75 2.92 -7.30 -8.63
N ASN A 76 1.81 -6.55 -8.67
CA ASN A 76 1.67 -5.26 -7.98
C ASN A 76 1.80 -5.40 -6.45
N ARG A 77 1.57 -6.60 -5.91
CA ARG A 77 1.59 -6.88 -4.46
C ARG A 77 2.95 -7.28 -3.93
N THR A 78 3.85 -7.74 -4.78
CA THR A 78 5.07 -8.45 -4.34
C THR A 78 5.98 -7.56 -3.51
N GLU A 79 6.26 -6.35 -3.98
CA GLU A 79 7.11 -5.39 -3.26
C GLU A 79 6.49 -5.00 -1.91
N PHE A 80 5.21 -4.65 -1.89
CA PHE A 80 4.52 -4.30 -0.65
C PHE A 80 4.39 -5.47 0.34
N SER A 81 4.21 -6.70 -0.16
CA SER A 81 4.17 -7.91 0.69
C SER A 81 5.52 -8.15 1.37
N ASN A 82 6.62 -7.94 0.64
CA ASN A 82 7.97 -8.02 1.18
C ASN A 82 8.19 -6.94 2.26
N THR A 83 7.77 -5.70 2.01
CA THR A 83 7.86 -4.63 3.01
C THR A 83 6.97 -4.89 4.23
N LEU A 84 5.77 -5.43 4.05
CA LEU A 84 4.87 -5.79 5.15
C LEU A 84 5.50 -6.83 6.07
N SER A 85 6.19 -7.83 5.50
CA SER A 85 6.83 -8.90 6.27
C SER A 85 7.93 -8.42 7.21
N SER A 86 8.55 -7.28 6.89
CA SER A 86 9.63 -6.65 7.68
C SER A 86 9.16 -5.46 8.54
N SER A 87 7.92 -5.00 8.36
CA SER A 87 7.35 -3.84 9.05
C SER A 87 6.89 -4.19 10.46
N ASN A 88 7.74 -3.96 11.46
CA ASN A 88 7.51 -4.37 12.85
C ASN A 88 7.09 -3.24 13.80
N THR A 89 6.87 -2.02 13.28
CA THR A 89 6.51 -0.84 14.07
C THR A 89 5.31 -0.14 13.47
N THR A 90 4.55 0.59 14.29
CA THR A 90 3.43 1.42 13.83
C THR A 90 3.89 2.40 12.76
N ASN A 91 5.04 3.06 12.94
CA ASN A 91 5.55 4.02 11.95
C ASN A 91 5.88 3.36 10.60
N ALA A 92 6.50 2.17 10.62
CA ALA A 92 6.80 1.44 9.39
C ALA A 92 5.52 1.02 8.65
N LEU A 93 4.53 0.51 9.37
CA LEU A 93 3.24 0.13 8.78
C LEU A 93 2.45 1.34 8.27
N THR A 94 2.50 2.48 8.98
CA THR A 94 1.87 3.73 8.53
C THR A 94 2.54 4.26 7.26
N ALA A 95 3.88 4.22 7.19
CA ALA A 95 4.61 4.59 5.99
C ALA A 95 4.24 3.68 4.81
N LEU A 96 4.20 2.36 5.04
CA LEU A 96 3.78 1.39 4.04
C LEU A 96 2.35 1.62 3.56
N LYS A 97 1.41 1.90 4.47
CA LYS A 97 0.03 2.28 4.14
C LYS A 97 -0.01 3.50 3.21
N THR A 98 0.74 4.54 3.53
CA THR A 98 0.84 5.75 2.69
C THR A 98 1.39 5.42 1.30
N SER A 99 2.44 4.60 1.21
CA SER A 99 2.99 4.16 -0.07
C SER A 99 2.00 3.35 -0.91
N ILE A 100 1.23 2.44 -0.29
CA ILE A 100 0.19 1.67 -0.99
C ILE A 100 -0.93 2.58 -1.52
N ASN A 101 -1.35 3.57 -0.73
CA ASN A 101 -2.38 4.52 -1.15
C ASN A 101 -1.88 5.40 -2.31
N SER A 102 -0.64 5.88 -2.25
CA SER A 102 -0.01 6.66 -3.33
C SER A 102 0.06 5.84 -4.63
N PHE A 103 0.55 4.60 -4.52
CA PHE A 103 0.59 3.66 -5.64
C PHE A 103 -0.79 3.42 -6.23
N SER A 104 -1.81 3.18 -5.39
CA SER A 104 -3.19 2.91 -5.85
C SER A 104 -3.79 4.09 -6.61
N ALA A 105 -3.54 5.32 -6.14
CA ALA A 105 -3.98 6.53 -6.83
C ALA A 105 -3.31 6.66 -8.20
N LYS A 106 -1.99 6.48 -8.28
CA LYS A 106 -1.25 6.53 -9.55
C LYS A 106 -1.61 5.40 -10.50
N TYR A 107 -1.87 4.20 -9.99
CA TYR A 107 -2.32 3.07 -10.78
C TYR A 107 -3.65 3.40 -11.46
N SER A 108 -4.57 4.00 -10.71
CA SER A 108 -5.86 4.46 -11.24
C SER A 108 -5.69 5.54 -12.31
N THR A 109 -4.78 6.50 -12.09
CA THR A 109 -4.43 7.52 -13.10
C THR A 109 -3.86 6.89 -14.37
N ALA A 110 -2.92 5.95 -14.25
CA ALA A 110 -2.34 5.25 -15.39
C ALA A 110 -3.42 4.48 -16.17
N ARG A 111 -4.31 3.76 -15.48
CA ARG A 111 -5.45 3.06 -16.10
C ARG A 111 -6.35 4.02 -16.88
N ASN A 112 -6.71 5.15 -16.28
CA ASN A 112 -7.56 6.14 -16.96
C ASN A 112 -6.89 6.72 -18.20
N LYS A 113 -5.58 6.97 -18.16
CA LYS A 113 -4.83 7.45 -19.32
C LYS A 113 -4.69 6.40 -20.42
N ILE A 114 -4.54 5.11 -20.08
CA ILE A 114 -4.60 4.04 -21.08
C ILE A 114 -5.98 4.01 -21.76
N ASN A 115 -7.06 4.16 -20.99
CA ASN A 115 -8.39 4.25 -21.58
C ASN A 115 -8.55 5.47 -22.50
N GLU A 116 -8.03 6.63 -22.09
CA GLU A 116 -7.99 7.84 -22.93
C GLU A 116 -7.24 7.61 -24.25
N TYR A 117 -6.08 6.93 -24.18
CA TYR A 117 -5.33 6.53 -25.37
C TYR A 117 -6.15 5.60 -26.27
N ASN A 118 -6.81 4.58 -25.70
CA ASN A 118 -7.61 3.60 -26.45
C ASN A 118 -8.85 4.21 -27.12
N ASP A 119 -9.46 5.20 -26.47
CA ASP A 119 -10.63 5.90 -27.01
C ASP A 119 -10.24 6.80 -28.20
N HIS A 120 -8.95 7.05 -28.40
CA HIS A 120 -8.47 7.81 -29.55
C HIS A 120 -8.60 7.01 -30.85
N ARG A 121 -9.23 7.62 -31.87
CA ARG A 121 -9.55 6.98 -33.16
C ARG A 121 -8.35 6.39 -33.93
N SER A 122 -7.16 6.91 -33.65
CA SER A 122 -5.91 6.57 -34.33
C SER A 122 -4.93 5.82 -33.43
N HIS A 123 -5.40 5.29 -32.30
CA HIS A 123 -4.54 4.54 -31.39
C HIS A 123 -3.95 3.29 -32.06
N ASP A 124 -2.79 2.87 -31.56
CA ASP A 124 -2.16 1.61 -31.94
C ASP A 124 -2.49 0.55 -30.89
N ALA A 125 -3.13 -0.53 -31.33
CA ALA A 125 -3.50 -1.65 -30.46
C ALA A 125 -2.26 -2.33 -29.83
N GLN A 126 -1.11 -2.35 -30.53
CA GLN A 126 0.11 -2.92 -29.98
C GLN A 126 0.69 -2.05 -28.86
N VAL A 127 0.61 -0.72 -29.00
CA VAL A 127 1.01 0.22 -27.94
C VAL A 127 0.11 0.01 -26.73
N THR A 128 -1.21 -0.12 -26.93
CA THR A 128 -2.17 -0.44 -25.87
C THR A 128 -1.78 -1.69 -25.08
N ILE A 129 -1.49 -2.80 -25.78
CA ILE A 129 -1.07 -4.07 -25.16
C ILE A 129 0.20 -3.88 -24.34
N ASN A 130 1.16 -3.09 -24.84
CA ASN A 130 2.40 -2.83 -24.14
C ASN A 130 2.18 -2.00 -22.86
N LEU A 131 1.37 -0.95 -22.94
CA LEU A 131 1.02 -0.09 -21.78
C LEU A 131 0.28 -0.88 -20.70
N GLU A 132 -0.69 -1.72 -21.08
CA GLU A 132 -1.40 -2.64 -20.19
C GLU A 132 -0.44 -3.64 -19.53
N SER A 133 0.49 -4.22 -20.29
CA SER A 133 1.49 -5.14 -19.75
C SER A 133 2.45 -4.45 -18.77
N GLU A 134 2.78 -3.17 -18.97
CA GLU A 134 3.62 -2.40 -18.06
C GLU A 134 2.87 -2.05 -16.78
N LEU A 135 1.61 -1.63 -16.88
CA LEU A 135 0.74 -1.39 -15.74
C LEU A 135 0.61 -2.65 -14.87
N ASP A 136 0.44 -3.80 -15.49
CA ASP A 136 0.37 -5.09 -14.81
C ASP A 136 1.67 -5.46 -14.07
N ARG A 137 2.83 -4.99 -14.55
CA ARG A 137 4.15 -5.29 -13.97
C ARG A 137 4.62 -4.23 -12.97
N ALA A 138 3.97 -3.08 -12.88
CA ALA A 138 4.37 -2.01 -11.98
C ALA A 138 4.32 -2.45 -10.51
N THR A 139 5.43 -2.35 -9.78
CA THR A 139 5.50 -2.74 -8.36
C THR A 139 5.64 -1.55 -7.40
N ASN A 140 5.95 -0.38 -7.93
CA ASN A 140 6.14 0.85 -7.16
C ASN A 140 5.70 2.10 -7.94
N GLU A 141 5.64 3.22 -7.22
CA GLU A 141 5.19 4.52 -7.72
C GLU A 141 6.06 5.05 -8.87
N THR A 142 7.37 4.86 -8.82
CA THR A 142 8.30 5.32 -9.87
C THR A 142 8.03 4.66 -11.23
N MET A 143 7.69 3.37 -11.23
CA MET A 143 7.29 2.67 -12.44
C MET A 143 5.99 3.24 -13.02
N LEU A 144 5.03 3.58 -12.16
CA LEU A 144 3.77 4.20 -12.58
C LEU A 144 3.99 5.61 -13.13
N ASP A 145 4.85 6.42 -12.52
CA ASP A 145 5.19 7.75 -13.03
C ASP A 145 5.83 7.69 -14.41
N THR A 146 6.74 6.73 -14.61
CA THR A 146 7.38 6.49 -15.90
C THR A 146 6.35 6.08 -16.95
N LEU A 147 5.44 5.18 -16.58
CA LEU A 147 4.35 4.74 -17.45
C LEU A 147 3.41 5.90 -17.81
N ILE A 148 2.97 6.69 -16.83
CA ILE A 148 2.09 7.85 -17.03
C ILE A 148 2.71 8.82 -18.02
N ARG A 149 3.99 9.20 -17.82
CA ARG A 149 4.70 10.10 -18.74
C ARG A 149 4.73 9.54 -20.17
N ARG A 150 4.98 8.24 -20.32
CA ARG A 150 4.98 7.62 -21.64
C ARG A 150 3.59 7.64 -22.28
N ILE A 151 2.53 7.37 -21.53
CA ILE A 151 1.15 7.44 -22.06
C ILE A 151 0.86 8.87 -22.54
N ASP A 152 1.28 9.89 -21.79
CA ASP A 152 1.12 11.29 -22.17
C ASP A 152 1.85 11.61 -23.49
N GLU A 153 3.08 11.14 -23.66
CA GLU A 153 3.85 11.28 -24.91
C GLU A 153 3.13 10.62 -26.10
N GLU A 154 2.55 9.43 -25.90
CA GLU A 154 1.78 8.73 -26.94
C GLU A 154 0.49 9.48 -27.32
N ILE A 155 -0.22 10.05 -26.34
CA ILE A 155 -1.41 10.88 -26.57
C ILE A 155 -1.04 12.18 -27.33
N GLU A 156 0.06 12.83 -26.96
CA GLU A 156 0.57 14.02 -27.66
C GLU A 156 0.92 13.72 -29.12
N ASN A 157 1.58 12.59 -29.39
CA ASN A 157 1.92 12.15 -30.74
C ASN A 157 0.69 11.93 -31.61
N LEU A 158 -0.35 11.31 -31.05
CA LEU A 158 -1.63 11.10 -31.73
C LEU A 158 -2.29 12.44 -32.11
N ASN A 159 -2.32 13.39 -31.18
CA ASN A 159 -2.88 14.72 -31.42
C ASN A 159 -2.11 15.51 -32.49
N ALA A 160 -0.77 15.45 -32.46
CA ALA A 160 0.08 16.09 -33.47
C ALA A 160 -0.15 15.49 -34.87
N GLY A 161 -0.34 14.17 -34.96
CA GLY A 161 -0.68 13.47 -36.20
C GLY A 161 -1.99 13.98 -36.81
N ILE A 162 -3.04 14.13 -36.00
CA ILE A 162 -4.33 14.67 -36.44
C ILE A 162 -4.20 16.11 -36.94
N GLN A 163 -3.47 16.96 -36.23
CA GLN A 163 -3.27 18.35 -36.66
C GLN A 163 -2.55 18.43 -38.00
N ARG A 164 -1.51 17.61 -38.21
CA ARG A 164 -0.80 17.52 -39.48
C ARG A 164 -1.71 17.06 -40.62
N GLU A 165 -2.54 16.06 -40.39
CA GLU A 165 -3.52 15.58 -41.38
C GLU A 165 -4.53 16.67 -41.77
N ARG A 166 -5.05 17.42 -40.79
CA ARG A 166 -5.96 18.56 -41.04
C ARG A 166 -5.30 19.64 -41.89
N LEU A 167 -4.05 20.00 -41.60
CA LEU A 167 -3.30 20.99 -42.37
C LEU A 167 -3.11 20.55 -43.82
N ILE A 168 -2.68 19.30 -44.05
CA ILE A 168 -2.51 18.76 -45.41
C ILE A 168 -3.82 18.79 -46.19
N ASN A 169 -4.92 18.37 -45.56
CA ASN A 169 -6.23 18.39 -46.21
C ASN A 169 -6.71 19.81 -46.52
N SER A 170 -6.41 20.78 -45.65
CA SER A 170 -6.73 22.19 -45.92
C SER A 170 -5.94 22.77 -47.09
N MET A 171 -4.70 22.33 -47.30
CA MET A 171 -3.86 22.78 -48.42
C MET A 171 -4.24 22.12 -49.75
N ARG A 172 -4.82 20.92 -49.74
CA ARG A 172 -5.24 20.18 -50.96
C ARG A 172 -6.56 20.67 -51.56
N ASN A 173 -7.35 21.41 -50.79
CA ASN A 173 -8.66 21.92 -51.19
C ASN A 173 -8.60 23.38 -51.70
N TRP A 174 -7.40 23.88 -52.00
CA TRP A 174 -7.12 25.16 -52.66
C TRP A 174 -6.51 24.89 -54.03
#